data_AF-A0A2R6FAX3-F1
#
_entry.id   AF-A0A2R6FAX3-F1
#
_cell.length_a   1.000
_cell.length_b   1.000
_cell.length_c   1.000
_cell.angle_alpha   90.00
_cell.angle_beta   90.00
_cell.angle_gamma   90.00
#
_symmetry.space_group_name_H-M   'P 1'
#
loop_
_entity.id
_entity.type
_entity.pdbx_description
1 polymer ?
#
loop_
_entity_poly.entity_id
_entity_poly.type
_entity_poly.pdbx_seq_one_letter_code
_entity_poly.pdbx_strand_id
1 'polypeptide(L)'
;VVNNYADDEYRDVSSEALLRRRANAYQAYWEHLPLRPTRRPDGADLPLYRRFTFGDLVEFNVLDTRQYRDDQPECFGRDLVDGYCQAALDPERTILGDEQEQWLVEGLEDSTARWNVLAQQVIFAQTDDDRHPEEAEYARTGDKWDGYKADRDRLLEFMATNPDSNPVVITGDSHRNWVFDLKADLSDPDSRTVGTEFAGTSLTSFGDGSGQTLYADSQQYPVADNPHQRFYNDDRGYVRCEITPERWRTDFRVVSTVEESRASIDTLASFAVEAGAPGARRISE
;
A
#
# COMPACT_ATOMS: atom_id res chain seq x y z
N VAL A 1 -5.31 17.24 7.43
CA VAL A 1 -5.47 17.69 6.03
C VAL A 1 -6.86 17.27 5.57
N VAL A 2 -7.38 17.82 4.47
CA VAL A 2 -8.53 17.20 3.78
C VAL A 2 -8.16 15.77 3.41
N ASN A 3 -9.16 14.88 3.35
CA ASN A 3 -8.89 13.53 2.88
C ASN A 3 -8.36 13.61 1.43
N ASN A 4 -7.46 12.73 1.02
CA ASN A 4 -7.14 12.54 -0.39
C ASN A 4 -6.65 13.78 -1.19
N TYR A 5 -5.98 14.76 -0.57
CA TYR A 5 -5.28 15.81 -1.34
C TYR A 5 -4.17 15.22 -2.24
N ALA A 6 -3.83 15.90 -3.31
CA ALA A 6 -2.78 15.53 -4.26
C ALA A 6 -1.94 16.78 -4.58
N ASP A 7 -0.70 16.79 -4.10
CA ASP A 7 0.13 18.00 -4.04
C ASP A 7 -0.64 19.25 -3.58
N ASP A 8 -0.83 20.25 -4.44
CA ASP A 8 -1.53 21.50 -4.15
C ASP A 8 -2.98 21.52 -4.63
N GLU A 9 -3.51 20.33 -4.97
CA GLU A 9 -4.87 20.11 -5.46
C GLU A 9 -5.76 19.38 -4.45
N TYR A 10 -7.00 19.87 -4.36
CA TYR A 10 -8.11 19.18 -3.70
C TYR A 10 -9.44 19.78 -4.19
N ARG A 11 -10.40 18.91 -4.50
CA ARG A 11 -11.72 19.28 -5.02
C ARG A 11 -12.38 20.42 -4.24
N ASP A 12 -12.88 21.41 -4.98
CA ASP A 12 -13.65 22.56 -4.49
C ASP A 12 -12.91 23.44 -3.46
N VAL A 13 -11.57 23.36 -3.40
CA VAL A 13 -10.73 24.19 -2.53
C VAL A 13 -9.63 24.82 -3.37
N SER A 14 -9.39 26.13 -3.20
CA SER A 14 -8.28 26.78 -3.89
C SER A 14 -6.93 26.28 -3.36
N SER A 15 -5.92 26.19 -4.23
CA SER A 15 -4.56 25.77 -3.86
C SER A 15 -4.01 26.61 -2.70
N GLU A 16 -4.26 27.93 -2.67
CA GLU A 16 -3.84 28.79 -1.54
C GLU A 16 -4.47 28.34 -0.20
N ALA A 17 -5.77 28.05 -0.20
CA ALA A 17 -6.48 27.62 1.01
C ALA A 17 -6.02 26.21 1.45
N LEU A 18 -5.78 25.31 0.49
CA LEU A 18 -5.25 23.98 0.74
C LEU A 18 -3.84 24.05 1.32
N LEU A 19 -2.91 24.77 0.69
CA LEU A 19 -1.52 24.87 1.15
C LEU A 19 -1.41 25.50 2.53
N ARG A 20 -2.26 26.49 2.86
CA ARG A 20 -2.34 27.03 4.23
C ARG A 20 -2.81 25.96 5.23
N ARG A 21 -3.78 25.13 4.85
CA ARG A 21 -4.26 24.02 5.69
C ARG A 21 -3.22 22.90 5.79
N ARG A 22 -2.49 22.58 4.72
CA ARG A 22 -1.41 21.60 4.65
C ARG A 22 -0.27 22.02 5.59
N ALA A 23 0.14 23.29 5.54
CA ALA A 23 1.15 23.86 6.42
C ALA A 23 0.80 23.71 7.91
N ASN A 24 -0.40 24.12 8.30
CA ASN A 24 -0.86 23.99 9.69
C ASN A 24 -0.95 22.52 10.13
N ALA A 25 -1.40 21.63 9.24
CA ALA A 25 -1.50 20.20 9.55
C ALA A 25 -0.13 19.54 9.69
N TYR A 26 0.83 19.88 8.83
CA TYR A 26 2.20 19.38 8.89
C TYR A 26 2.95 19.89 10.12
N GLN A 27 2.75 21.15 10.49
CA GLN A 27 3.24 21.67 11.75
C GLN A 27 2.69 20.86 12.93
N ALA A 28 1.37 20.66 13.00
CA ALA A 28 0.75 19.89 14.07
C ALA A 28 1.24 18.43 14.08
N TYR A 29 1.41 17.79 12.91
CA TYR A 29 1.94 16.43 12.79
C TYR A 29 3.36 16.34 13.37
N TRP A 30 4.26 17.28 13.01
CA TRP A 30 5.62 17.33 13.52
C TRP A 30 5.68 17.62 15.03
N GLU A 31 4.81 18.49 15.55
CA GLU A 31 4.76 18.84 16.97
C GLU A 31 4.30 17.69 17.87
N HIS A 32 3.50 16.74 17.34
CA HIS A 32 2.88 15.66 18.11
C HIS A 32 3.45 14.27 17.82
N LEU A 33 4.34 14.13 16.86
CA LEU A 33 5.01 12.87 16.54
C LEU A 33 6.52 12.95 16.79
N PRO A 34 7.16 11.83 17.12
CA PRO A 34 8.59 11.81 17.47
C PRO A 34 9.49 11.86 16.21
N LEU A 35 9.29 12.87 15.36
CA LEU A 35 10.14 13.13 14.19
C LEU A 35 11.44 13.82 14.62
N ARG A 36 12.50 13.62 13.83
CA ARG A 36 13.76 14.33 14.05
C ARG A 36 13.55 15.85 13.85
N PRO A 37 14.30 16.71 14.57
CA PRO A 37 14.26 18.16 14.32
C PRO A 37 14.58 18.55 12.87
N THR A 38 15.39 17.76 12.16
CA THR A 38 15.72 17.94 10.74
C THR A 38 14.53 17.69 9.80
N ARG A 39 13.41 17.20 10.33
CA ARG A 39 12.16 16.94 9.60
C ARG A 39 11.09 17.99 9.93
N ARG A 40 11.50 19.13 10.49
CA ARG A 40 10.60 20.26 10.72
C ARG A 40 10.04 20.72 9.37
N PRO A 41 8.72 20.91 9.24
CA PRO A 41 8.13 21.38 7.99
C PRO A 41 8.55 22.83 7.70
N ASP A 42 8.65 23.16 6.41
CA ASP A 42 8.76 24.53 5.92
C ASP A 42 7.47 24.87 5.16
N GLY A 43 6.63 25.72 5.75
CA GLY A 43 5.31 25.99 5.21
C GLY A 43 4.51 24.71 4.99
N ALA A 44 4.09 24.49 3.74
CA ALA A 44 3.27 23.36 3.33
C ALA A 44 4.07 22.09 3.02
N ASP A 45 5.39 22.09 3.23
CA ASP A 45 6.27 21.01 2.80
C ASP A 45 6.87 20.30 4.02
N LEU A 46 6.64 18.99 4.12
CA LEU A 46 7.16 18.15 5.19
C LEU A 46 8.04 17.05 4.56
N PRO A 47 9.36 17.05 4.77
CA PRO A 47 10.23 16.03 4.19
C PRO A 47 10.06 14.69 4.94
N LEU A 48 8.96 13.98 4.69
CA LEU A 48 8.55 12.83 5.51
C LEU A 48 9.20 11.52 5.07
N TYR A 49 9.31 11.28 3.76
CA TYR A 49 9.92 10.06 3.26
C TYR A 49 11.40 9.95 3.67
N ARG A 50 11.83 8.71 3.94
CA ARG A 50 13.13 8.42 4.56
C ARG A 50 13.47 6.94 4.49
N ARG A 51 14.76 6.65 4.61
CA ARG A 51 15.33 5.30 4.63
C ARG A 51 16.08 5.04 5.93
N PHE A 52 16.01 3.82 6.43
CA PHE A 52 16.85 3.35 7.54
C PHE A 52 16.95 1.82 7.53
N THR A 53 18.05 1.31 8.06
CA THR A 53 18.36 -0.12 8.11
C THR A 53 18.44 -0.64 9.54
N PHE A 54 18.06 -1.91 9.72
CA PHE A 54 18.34 -2.67 10.94
C PHE A 54 19.43 -3.70 10.65
N GLY A 55 20.69 -3.29 10.84
CA GLY A 55 21.85 -4.12 10.48
C GLY A 55 21.86 -4.43 8.99
N ASP A 56 22.15 -5.67 8.65
CA ASP A 56 22.05 -6.23 7.29
C ASP A 56 20.74 -6.99 7.05
N LEU A 57 19.83 -7.01 8.03
CA LEU A 57 18.60 -7.79 7.96
C LEU A 57 17.54 -7.13 7.09
N VAL A 58 17.18 -5.87 7.38
CA VAL A 58 16.06 -5.21 6.71
C VAL A 58 16.33 -3.72 6.52
N GLU A 59 16.04 -3.23 5.33
CA GLU A 59 15.95 -1.80 5.01
C GLU A 59 14.50 -1.37 4.87
N PHE A 60 14.13 -0.27 5.54
CA PHE A 60 12.83 0.35 5.40
C PHE A 60 12.92 1.59 4.52
N ASN A 61 12.24 1.55 3.39
CA ASN A 61 11.94 2.67 2.51
C ASN A 61 10.55 3.21 2.89
N VAL A 62 10.51 4.22 3.76
CA VAL A 62 9.24 4.84 4.19
C VAL A 62 8.85 5.90 3.18
N LEU A 63 7.73 5.69 2.49
CA LEU A 63 7.26 6.51 1.37
C LEU A 63 6.22 7.56 1.78
N ASP A 64 5.92 8.46 0.85
CA ASP A 64 4.91 9.51 0.98
C ASP A 64 4.10 9.58 -0.33
N THR A 65 3.02 8.80 -0.39
CA THR A 65 2.14 8.73 -1.56
C THR A 65 1.02 9.79 -1.51
N ARG A 66 1.30 10.96 -0.92
CA ARG A 66 0.32 12.06 -0.80
C ARG A 66 0.90 13.41 -1.19
N GLN A 67 2.08 13.78 -0.68
CA GLN A 67 2.58 15.13 -0.87
C GLN A 67 2.96 15.46 -2.33
N TYR A 68 3.39 14.46 -3.11
CA TYR A 68 4.01 14.66 -4.42
C TYR A 68 3.24 14.00 -5.58
N ARG A 69 2.03 13.50 -5.31
CA ARG A 69 1.23 12.82 -6.33
C ARG A 69 0.41 13.79 -7.16
N ASP A 70 0.12 13.42 -8.39
CA ASP A 70 -0.89 14.09 -9.22
C ASP A 70 -2.31 13.84 -8.69
N ASP A 71 -3.27 14.66 -9.11
CA ASP A 71 -4.69 14.50 -8.75
C ASP A 71 -5.26 13.16 -9.25
N GLN A 72 -6.20 12.60 -8.51
CA GLN A 72 -6.74 11.27 -8.78
C GLN A 72 -7.57 11.25 -10.06
N PRO A 73 -7.41 10.22 -10.91
CA PRO A 73 -8.32 10.03 -12.02
C PRO A 73 -9.64 9.51 -11.47
N GLU A 74 -10.74 10.23 -11.73
CA GLU A 74 -12.08 9.76 -11.40
C GLU A 74 -12.88 9.48 -12.68
N CYS A 75 -13.23 8.22 -12.87
CA CYS A 75 -14.09 7.75 -13.96
C CYS A 75 -14.78 6.45 -13.55
N PHE A 76 -15.86 6.07 -14.24
CA PHE A 76 -16.65 4.88 -13.91
C PHE A 76 -17.25 4.26 -15.17
N GLY A 77 -17.46 2.94 -15.14
CA GLY A 77 -18.22 2.20 -16.16
C GLY A 77 -17.65 2.39 -17.58
N ARG A 78 -18.46 2.92 -18.51
CA ARG A 78 -18.11 2.99 -19.95
C ARG A 78 -16.90 3.89 -20.27
N ASP A 79 -16.42 4.68 -19.31
CA ASP A 79 -15.26 5.56 -19.48
C ASP A 79 -13.93 4.84 -19.21
N LEU A 80 -13.98 3.53 -18.89
CA LEU A 80 -12.81 2.69 -18.65
C LEU A 80 -12.20 2.16 -19.96
N VAL A 81 -10.87 2.12 -19.99
CA VAL A 81 -10.04 1.47 -21.01
C VAL A 81 -9.25 0.37 -20.30
N ASP A 82 -9.49 -0.89 -20.69
CA ASP A 82 -8.91 -2.08 -20.04
C ASP A 82 -9.08 -2.09 -18.50
N GLY A 83 -10.23 -1.60 -18.02
CA GLY A 83 -10.59 -1.51 -16.60
C GLY A 83 -9.97 -0.33 -15.84
N TYR A 84 -9.27 0.57 -16.52
CA TYR A 84 -8.65 1.76 -15.97
C TYR A 84 -9.29 3.04 -16.51
N CYS A 85 -9.27 4.11 -15.72
CA CYS A 85 -9.46 5.45 -16.29
C CYS A 85 -8.37 5.75 -17.31
N GLN A 86 -8.72 6.38 -18.43
CA GLN A 86 -7.72 6.75 -19.43
C GLN A 86 -6.58 7.60 -18.82
N ALA A 87 -6.89 8.49 -17.88
CA ALA A 87 -5.89 9.25 -17.13
C ALA A 87 -5.02 8.37 -16.20
N ALA A 88 -5.51 7.24 -15.69
CA ALA A 88 -4.69 6.31 -14.91
C ALA A 88 -3.62 5.60 -15.76
N LEU A 89 -3.78 5.59 -17.08
CA LEU A 89 -2.85 5.01 -18.06
C LEU A 89 -1.81 6.01 -18.58
N ASP A 90 -1.89 7.27 -18.17
CA ASP A 90 -0.94 8.31 -18.57
C ASP A 90 0.47 7.97 -18.05
N PRO A 91 1.49 7.81 -18.92
CA PRO A 91 2.84 7.46 -18.50
C PRO A 91 3.53 8.56 -17.67
N GLU A 92 3.06 9.81 -17.75
CA GLU A 92 3.62 10.95 -17.03
C GLU A 92 3.03 11.12 -15.63
N ARG A 93 1.94 10.41 -15.29
CA ARG A 93 1.28 10.58 -13.99
C ARG A 93 1.99 9.84 -12.87
N THR A 94 2.18 10.53 -11.75
CA THR A 94 2.99 10.04 -10.63
C THR A 94 2.29 10.04 -9.28
N ILE A 95 2.61 9.04 -8.45
CA ILE A 95 2.19 8.96 -7.04
C ILE A 95 3.31 9.35 -6.07
N LEU A 96 4.57 9.23 -6.49
CA LEU A 96 5.74 9.53 -5.67
C LEU A 96 6.38 10.88 -6.02
N GLY A 97 6.17 11.38 -7.24
CA GLY A 97 7.01 12.42 -7.81
C GLY A 97 8.38 11.89 -8.22
N ASP A 98 8.99 12.53 -9.22
CA ASP A 98 10.25 12.10 -9.83
C ASP A 98 11.39 11.91 -8.81
N GLU A 99 11.55 12.86 -7.89
CA GLU A 99 12.64 12.83 -6.91
C GLU A 99 12.54 11.62 -5.96
N GLN A 100 11.33 11.29 -5.51
CA GLN A 100 11.12 10.18 -4.59
C GLN A 100 11.16 8.84 -5.32
N GLU A 101 10.65 8.74 -6.56
CA GLU A 101 10.78 7.54 -7.39
C GLU A 101 12.25 7.21 -7.64
N GLN A 102 13.04 8.20 -8.08
CA GLN A 102 14.47 8.03 -8.30
C GLN A 102 15.19 7.64 -7.00
N TRP A 103 14.94 8.35 -5.91
CA TRP A 103 15.51 8.04 -4.58
C TRP A 103 15.20 6.61 -4.12
N LEU A 104 14.00 6.11 -4.44
CA LEU A 104 13.58 4.76 -4.10
C LEU A 104 14.36 3.74 -4.92
N VAL A 105 14.38 3.88 -6.26
CA VAL A 105 15.06 2.97 -7.17
C VAL A 105 16.55 2.89 -6.83
N GLU A 106 17.25 4.02 -6.74
CA GLU A 106 18.68 4.07 -6.39
C GLU A 106 18.95 3.39 -5.04
N GLY A 107 18.08 3.59 -4.07
CA GLY A 107 18.20 2.93 -2.77
C GLY A 107 18.04 1.42 -2.82
N LEU A 108 17.09 0.92 -3.60
CA LEU A 108 16.89 -0.51 -3.79
C LEU A 108 18.05 -1.17 -4.54
N GLU A 109 18.67 -0.45 -5.49
CA GLU A 109 19.88 -0.90 -6.20
C GLU A 109 21.11 -0.96 -5.27
N ASP A 110 21.26 0.04 -4.40
CA ASP A 110 22.40 0.14 -3.48
C ASP A 110 22.26 -0.72 -2.22
N SER A 111 21.04 -1.18 -1.91
CA SER A 111 20.76 -1.91 -0.66
C SER A 111 21.44 -3.26 -0.62
N THR A 112 22.17 -3.50 0.48
CA THR A 112 22.77 -4.81 0.79
C THR A 112 21.96 -5.58 1.83
N ALA A 113 20.76 -5.10 2.20
CA ALA A 113 19.91 -5.73 3.20
C ALA A 113 19.27 -7.01 2.66
N ARG A 114 18.94 -7.97 3.54
CA ARG A 114 18.22 -9.21 3.13
C ARG A 114 16.78 -8.94 2.70
N TRP A 115 16.14 -7.94 3.29
CA TRP A 115 14.77 -7.55 2.99
C TRP A 115 14.71 -6.06 2.69
N ASN A 116 14.03 -5.67 1.62
CA ASN A 116 13.73 -4.27 1.35
C ASN A 116 12.23 -4.03 1.50
N VAL A 117 11.87 -3.14 2.41
CA VAL A 117 10.47 -2.87 2.76
C VAL A 117 10.03 -1.55 2.15
N LEU A 118 8.96 -1.58 1.36
CA LEU A 118 8.23 -0.41 0.90
C LEU A 118 7.12 -0.13 1.90
N ALA A 119 7.37 0.80 2.84
CA ALA A 119 6.42 1.16 3.88
C ALA A 119 5.61 2.39 3.46
N GLN A 120 4.34 2.18 3.10
CA GLN A 120 3.54 3.19 2.40
C GLN A 120 2.04 3.10 2.75
N GLN A 121 1.24 4.00 2.18
CA GLN A 121 -0.10 4.32 2.67
C GLN A 121 -1.21 3.48 2.02
N VAL A 122 -1.22 3.32 0.69
CA VAL A 122 -2.38 2.87 -0.11
C VAL A 122 -2.11 1.58 -0.88
N ILE A 123 -3.12 0.73 -1.11
CA ILE A 123 -2.92 -0.60 -1.74
C ILE A 123 -2.10 -0.51 -3.04
N PHE A 124 -1.02 -1.29 -3.08
CA PHE A 124 -0.08 -1.37 -4.21
C PHE A 124 -0.54 -2.37 -5.26
N ALA A 125 -0.98 -3.57 -4.84
CA ALA A 125 -1.52 -4.58 -5.73
C ALA A 125 -2.68 -4.03 -6.57
N GLN A 126 -2.87 -4.58 -7.77
CA GLN A 126 -4.07 -4.33 -8.55
C GLN A 126 -5.28 -4.87 -7.78
N THR A 127 -6.34 -4.06 -7.65
CA THR A 127 -7.58 -4.50 -7.02
C THR A 127 -8.75 -4.25 -7.93
N ASP A 128 -9.41 -5.30 -8.38
CA ASP A 128 -10.73 -5.19 -8.99
C ASP A 128 -11.75 -4.87 -7.89
N ASP A 129 -12.29 -3.64 -7.95
CA ASP A 129 -13.27 -3.11 -7.01
C ASP A 129 -14.72 -3.26 -7.56
N ASP A 130 -14.92 -3.86 -8.76
CA ASP A 130 -16.26 -4.16 -9.27
C ASP A 130 -16.85 -5.42 -8.61
N ARG A 131 -18.15 -5.37 -8.31
CA ARG A 131 -18.94 -6.54 -7.88
C ARG A 131 -19.64 -7.23 -9.05
N HIS A 132 -19.41 -6.76 -10.28
CA HIS A 132 -19.97 -7.31 -11.51
C HIS A 132 -18.89 -8.02 -12.33
N PRO A 133 -19.07 -9.32 -12.65
CA PRO A 133 -18.00 -10.15 -13.23
C PRO A 133 -17.74 -9.93 -14.72
N GLU A 134 -18.41 -8.99 -15.38
CA GLU A 134 -18.35 -8.84 -16.85
C GLU A 134 -17.33 -7.78 -17.32
N GLU A 135 -16.95 -6.82 -16.47
CA GLU A 135 -15.96 -5.76 -16.77
C GLU A 135 -15.13 -5.50 -15.51
N ALA A 136 -13.80 -5.58 -15.60
CA ALA A 136 -12.93 -5.28 -14.45
C ALA A 136 -12.88 -3.77 -14.19
N GLU A 137 -12.87 -3.33 -12.93
CA GLU A 137 -12.76 -1.92 -12.54
C GLU A 137 -11.66 -1.73 -11.49
N TYR A 138 -10.47 -1.34 -11.94
CA TYR A 138 -9.28 -1.26 -11.07
C TYR A 138 -9.11 0.11 -10.41
N ALA A 139 -9.51 1.19 -11.08
CA ALA A 139 -9.17 2.56 -10.68
C ALA A 139 -10.39 3.40 -10.30
N ARG A 140 -11.43 2.78 -9.74
CA ARG A 140 -12.73 3.42 -9.47
C ARG A 140 -12.65 4.79 -8.76
N THR A 141 -11.76 4.93 -7.77
CA THR A 141 -11.53 6.20 -7.07
C THR A 141 -10.19 6.85 -7.39
N GLY A 142 -9.34 6.17 -8.18
CA GLY A 142 -7.99 6.63 -8.54
C GLY A 142 -7.03 6.91 -7.38
N ASP A 143 -7.41 6.63 -6.13
CA ASP A 143 -6.66 7.09 -4.94
C ASP A 143 -5.50 6.16 -4.54
N LYS A 144 -5.55 4.91 -4.98
CA LYS A 144 -4.54 3.87 -4.79
C LYS A 144 -3.60 3.78 -5.99
N TRP A 145 -2.65 2.86 -5.97
CA TRP A 145 -1.70 2.65 -7.08
C TRP A 145 -2.37 2.24 -8.41
N ASP A 146 -3.59 1.69 -8.40
CA ASP A 146 -4.36 1.50 -9.64
C ASP A 146 -4.68 2.80 -10.37
N GLY A 147 -4.72 3.93 -9.67
CA GLY A 147 -4.83 5.25 -10.28
C GLY A 147 -3.54 5.74 -10.93
N TYR A 148 -2.39 5.09 -10.71
CA TYR A 148 -1.06 5.53 -11.17
C TYR A 148 -0.34 4.34 -11.79
N LYS A 149 -0.96 3.75 -12.82
CA LYS A 149 -0.57 2.44 -13.34
C LYS A 149 0.88 2.44 -13.85
N ALA A 150 1.28 3.49 -14.56
CA ALA A 150 2.63 3.60 -15.11
C ALA A 150 3.72 3.61 -14.04
N ASP A 151 3.58 4.42 -12.98
CA ASP A 151 4.47 4.41 -11.80
C ASP A 151 4.57 3.01 -11.18
N ARG A 152 3.42 2.36 -10.98
CA ARG A 152 3.40 1.01 -10.41
C ARG A 152 4.12 0.01 -11.31
N ASP A 153 3.85 0.05 -12.60
CA ASP A 153 4.45 -0.86 -13.59
C ASP A 153 5.97 -0.70 -13.62
N ARG A 154 6.50 0.54 -13.55
CA ARG A 154 7.96 0.78 -13.46
C ARG A 154 8.58 0.13 -12.22
N LEU A 155 7.93 0.24 -11.06
CA LEU A 155 8.40 -0.42 -9.84
C LEU A 155 8.28 -1.95 -9.93
N LEU A 156 7.19 -2.49 -10.49
CA LEU A 156 7.05 -3.93 -10.71
C LEU A 156 8.09 -4.48 -11.68
N GLU A 157 8.38 -3.75 -12.75
CA GLU A 157 9.47 -4.07 -13.70
C GLU A 157 10.81 -4.08 -12.99
N PHE A 158 11.11 -3.05 -12.19
CA PHE A 158 12.33 -3.00 -11.38
C PHE A 158 12.45 -4.22 -10.45
N MET A 159 11.37 -4.61 -9.75
CA MET A 159 11.37 -5.79 -8.89
C MET A 159 11.56 -7.09 -9.69
N ALA A 160 11.03 -7.16 -10.92
CA ALA A 160 11.20 -8.31 -11.80
C ALA A 160 12.65 -8.47 -12.27
N THR A 161 13.32 -7.36 -12.60
CA THR A 161 14.71 -7.35 -13.10
C THR A 161 15.75 -7.42 -11.99
N ASN A 162 15.39 -7.05 -10.75
CA ASN A 162 16.26 -7.03 -9.58
C ASN A 162 15.73 -7.94 -8.46
N PRO A 163 15.61 -9.27 -8.68
CA PRO A 163 14.98 -10.17 -7.72
C PRO A 163 15.74 -10.29 -6.39
N ASP A 164 17.03 -9.96 -6.38
CA ASP A 164 17.87 -9.93 -5.18
C ASP A 164 17.48 -8.81 -4.20
N SER A 165 16.73 -7.80 -4.66
CA SER A 165 16.16 -6.74 -3.80
C SER A 165 15.15 -7.28 -2.78
N ASN A 166 14.57 -8.47 -3.01
CA ASN A 166 13.67 -9.16 -2.09
C ASN A 166 12.60 -8.23 -1.44
N PRO A 167 11.73 -7.60 -2.25
CA PRO A 167 10.84 -6.53 -1.80
C PRO A 167 9.60 -7.06 -1.05
N VAL A 168 9.25 -6.39 0.04
CA VAL A 168 7.98 -6.56 0.77
C VAL A 168 7.28 -5.21 0.86
N VAL A 169 6.02 -5.14 0.45
CA VAL A 169 5.20 -3.92 0.60
C VAL A 169 4.36 -4.04 1.86
N ILE A 170 4.34 -2.98 2.69
CA ILE A 170 3.43 -2.89 3.83
C ILE A 170 2.54 -1.65 3.69
N THR A 171 1.25 -1.84 3.96
CA THR A 171 0.21 -0.89 3.56
C THR A 171 -0.88 -0.72 4.62
N GLY A 172 -1.62 0.41 4.56
CA GLY A 172 -2.82 0.66 5.35
C GLY A 172 -3.98 1.15 4.48
N ASP A 173 -4.59 2.28 4.88
CA ASP A 173 -5.67 3.04 4.20
C ASP A 173 -6.99 2.29 4.00
N SER A 174 -6.94 1.09 3.43
CA SER A 174 -8.11 0.34 3.00
C SER A 174 -9.00 -0.12 4.15
N HIS A 175 -8.61 -0.03 5.42
CA HIS A 175 -9.34 -0.47 6.63
C HIS A 175 -9.66 -1.97 6.69
N ARG A 176 -8.99 -2.79 5.88
CA ARG A 176 -9.17 -4.24 5.81
C ARG A 176 -7.79 -4.89 5.77
N ASN A 177 -7.71 -6.14 6.22
CA ASN A 177 -6.52 -6.94 6.14
C ASN A 177 -6.44 -7.61 4.76
N TRP A 178 -5.29 -7.50 4.09
CA TRP A 178 -5.06 -8.13 2.79
C TRP A 178 -3.67 -8.75 2.72
N VAL A 179 -3.58 -9.80 1.91
CA VAL A 179 -2.31 -10.33 1.43
C VAL A 179 -2.42 -10.47 -0.07
N PHE A 180 -1.47 -9.89 -0.80
CA PHE A 180 -1.37 -10.02 -2.25
C PHE A 180 0.01 -10.52 -2.66
N ASP A 181 0.02 -11.39 -3.66
CA ASP A 181 1.22 -11.67 -4.44
C ASP A 181 1.36 -10.59 -5.51
N LEU A 182 2.51 -9.93 -5.60
CA LEU A 182 2.73 -8.87 -6.58
C LEU A 182 3.23 -9.49 -7.89
N LYS A 183 2.47 -9.33 -8.96
CA LYS A 183 2.71 -9.94 -10.27
C LYS A 183 3.56 -9.01 -11.14
N ALA A 184 4.54 -9.56 -11.87
CA ALA A 184 5.41 -8.81 -12.77
C ALA A 184 4.62 -8.14 -13.90
N ASP A 185 3.59 -8.83 -14.39
CA ASP A 185 2.64 -8.32 -15.37
C ASP A 185 1.24 -8.47 -14.79
N LEU A 186 0.56 -7.33 -14.60
CA LEU A 186 -0.77 -7.28 -14.01
C LEU A 186 -1.87 -7.74 -14.99
N SER A 187 -1.57 -7.80 -16.29
CA SER A 187 -2.50 -8.34 -17.30
C SER A 187 -2.44 -9.86 -17.42
N ASP A 188 -1.40 -10.49 -16.85
CA ASP A 188 -1.20 -11.94 -16.85
C ASP A 188 -1.18 -12.49 -15.41
N PRO A 189 -2.27 -13.13 -14.95
CA PRO A 189 -2.34 -13.70 -13.61
C PRO A 189 -1.34 -14.86 -13.39
N ASP A 190 -0.80 -15.45 -14.45
CA ASP A 190 0.22 -16.51 -14.38
C ASP A 190 1.66 -15.94 -14.42
N SER A 191 1.83 -14.64 -14.58
CA SER A 191 3.15 -13.99 -14.62
C SER A 191 3.95 -14.22 -13.34
N ARG A 192 5.25 -13.94 -13.36
CA ARG A 192 6.10 -14.17 -12.18
C ARG A 192 5.64 -13.33 -10.99
N THR A 193 5.57 -13.91 -9.79
CA THR A 193 5.47 -13.13 -8.54
C THR A 193 6.82 -12.50 -8.23
N VAL A 194 6.85 -11.19 -7.99
CA VAL A 194 8.07 -10.38 -7.78
C VAL A 194 8.16 -9.77 -6.39
N GLY A 195 7.05 -9.76 -5.64
CA GLY A 195 7.00 -9.29 -4.26
C GLY A 195 5.75 -9.78 -3.54
N THR A 196 5.58 -9.32 -2.31
CA THR A 196 4.38 -9.61 -1.51
C THR A 196 3.95 -8.34 -0.79
N GLU A 197 2.65 -8.06 -0.82
CA GLU A 197 2.04 -6.96 -0.07
C GLU A 197 1.27 -7.49 1.14
N PHE A 198 1.53 -6.91 2.30
CA PHE A 198 0.77 -7.11 3.53
C PHE A 198 0.08 -5.80 3.91
N ALA A 199 -1.23 -5.73 3.71
CA ALA A 199 -2.01 -4.57 4.09
C ALA A 199 -2.69 -4.80 5.44
N GLY A 200 -2.44 -3.92 6.41
CA GLY A 200 -3.08 -3.96 7.71
C GLY A 200 -4.42 -3.25 7.71
N THR A 201 -5.37 -3.82 8.48
CA THR A 201 -6.64 -3.17 8.79
C THR A 201 -6.47 -1.87 9.58
N SER A 202 -7.57 -1.15 9.77
CA SER A 202 -7.62 0.02 10.64
C SER A 202 -7.56 -0.39 12.13
N LEU A 203 -7.03 0.52 12.95
CA LEU A 203 -7.15 0.40 14.39
C LEU A 203 -8.63 0.47 14.83
N THR A 204 -9.41 1.40 14.27
CA THR A 204 -10.81 1.63 14.70
C THR A 204 -11.78 2.09 13.58
N SER A 205 -11.29 2.58 12.45
CA SER A 205 -12.14 3.09 11.37
C SER A 205 -13.14 2.02 10.88
N PHE A 206 -14.41 2.41 10.70
CA PHE A 206 -15.55 1.55 10.32
C PHE A 206 -16.05 0.53 11.36
N GLY A 207 -15.76 0.73 12.65
CA GLY A 207 -16.35 -0.07 13.74
C GLY A 207 -15.83 -1.50 13.75
N ASP A 208 -16.60 -2.45 14.27
CA ASP A 208 -16.10 -3.82 14.52
C ASP A 208 -15.80 -4.63 13.24
N GLY A 209 -16.40 -4.28 12.10
CA GLY A 209 -16.35 -5.11 10.89
C GLY A 209 -17.46 -6.16 10.88
N SER A 210 -17.43 -7.07 9.89
CA SER A 210 -18.41 -8.15 9.77
C SER A 210 -17.88 -9.52 10.17
N GLY A 211 -16.58 -9.64 10.48
CA GLY A 211 -15.91 -10.93 10.71
C GLY A 211 -15.67 -11.72 9.43
N GLN A 212 -15.88 -11.12 8.26
CA GLN A 212 -15.69 -11.82 6.99
C GLN A 212 -14.21 -12.13 6.83
N THR A 213 -13.90 -13.40 6.58
CA THR A 213 -12.53 -13.88 6.37
C THR A 213 -12.49 -14.80 5.17
N LEU A 214 -11.69 -14.44 4.16
CA LEU A 214 -11.55 -15.20 2.91
C LEU A 214 -10.08 -15.52 2.66
N TYR A 215 -9.83 -16.68 2.03
CA TYR A 215 -8.50 -17.16 1.64
C TYR A 215 -8.47 -17.42 0.13
N ALA A 216 -7.28 -17.65 -0.41
CA ALA A 216 -7.00 -17.75 -1.86
C ALA A 216 -7.91 -18.68 -2.69
N ASP A 217 -8.54 -19.69 -2.09
CA ASP A 217 -9.45 -20.64 -2.76
C ASP A 217 -10.94 -20.21 -2.72
N SER A 218 -11.24 -19.11 -2.04
CA SER A 218 -12.58 -18.55 -1.93
C SER A 218 -13.14 -18.18 -3.29
N GLN A 219 -14.38 -18.62 -3.55
CA GLN A 219 -15.17 -18.23 -4.72
C GLN A 219 -16.04 -16.99 -4.44
N GLN A 220 -15.73 -16.24 -3.37
CA GLN A 220 -16.41 -14.99 -3.02
C GLN A 220 -15.53 -13.78 -3.35
N TYR A 221 -16.16 -12.71 -3.83
CA TYR A 221 -15.56 -11.37 -3.88
C TYR A 221 -14.99 -10.98 -2.51
N PRO A 222 -13.82 -10.31 -2.44
CA PRO A 222 -12.99 -9.87 -3.58
C PRO A 222 -12.02 -10.92 -4.12
N VAL A 223 -11.83 -12.06 -3.42
CA VAL A 223 -10.80 -13.05 -3.79
C VAL A 223 -11.06 -13.69 -5.15
N ALA A 224 -12.33 -13.96 -5.50
CA ALA A 224 -12.68 -14.60 -6.77
C ALA A 224 -12.23 -13.79 -8.01
N ASP A 225 -12.21 -12.46 -7.88
CA ASP A 225 -11.94 -11.55 -9.00
C ASP A 225 -10.47 -11.07 -9.00
N ASN A 226 -9.71 -11.44 -7.96
CA ASN A 226 -8.31 -11.08 -7.78
C ASN A 226 -7.46 -12.34 -7.53
N PRO A 227 -7.04 -13.10 -8.57
CA PRO A 227 -6.34 -14.38 -8.42
C PRO A 227 -5.01 -14.33 -7.64
N HIS A 228 -4.39 -13.16 -7.58
CA HIS A 228 -3.18 -12.86 -6.81
C HIS A 228 -3.46 -12.56 -5.33
N GLN A 229 -4.72 -12.40 -4.94
CA GLN A 229 -5.12 -12.21 -3.54
C GLN A 229 -5.06 -13.51 -2.75
N ARG A 230 -4.37 -13.48 -1.62
CA ARG A 230 -4.19 -14.65 -0.73
C ARG A 230 -5.04 -14.60 0.53
N PHE A 231 -5.47 -13.40 0.92
CA PHE A 231 -6.21 -13.18 2.17
C PHE A 231 -7.09 -11.94 2.10
N TYR A 232 -8.23 -12.00 2.80
CA TYR A 232 -9.09 -10.88 3.13
C TYR A 232 -9.61 -11.05 4.55
N ASN A 233 -9.61 -9.98 5.34
CA ASN A 233 -10.43 -9.90 6.54
C ASN A 233 -10.85 -8.45 6.83
N ASP A 234 -12.05 -8.27 7.39
CA ASP A 234 -12.59 -6.94 7.69
C ASP A 234 -12.77 -6.64 9.18
N ASP A 235 -12.09 -7.36 10.07
CA ASP A 235 -12.01 -7.02 11.49
C ASP A 235 -10.96 -5.92 11.74
N ARG A 236 -10.97 -5.34 12.95
CA ARG A 236 -10.02 -4.31 13.38
C ARG A 236 -8.82 -4.89 14.11
N GLY A 237 -7.72 -4.15 14.14
CA GLY A 237 -6.52 -4.58 14.84
C GLY A 237 -5.24 -4.03 14.22
N TYR A 238 -4.19 -4.85 14.17
CA TYR A 238 -2.89 -4.48 13.62
C TYR A 238 -2.14 -5.69 13.06
N VAL A 239 -1.02 -5.41 12.38
CA VAL A 239 -0.14 -6.43 11.83
C VAL A 239 1.12 -6.52 12.68
N ARG A 240 1.55 -7.76 12.99
CA ARG A 240 2.83 -8.04 13.63
C ARG A 240 3.73 -8.80 12.66
N CYS A 241 4.95 -8.31 12.44
CA CYS A 241 5.93 -8.99 11.60
C CYS A 241 7.09 -9.52 12.43
N GLU A 242 7.50 -10.76 12.17
CA GLU A 242 8.75 -11.36 12.64
C GLU A 242 9.64 -11.60 11.42
N ILE A 243 10.85 -11.05 11.45
CA ILE A 243 11.76 -11.02 10.30
C ILE A 243 13.06 -11.71 10.71
N THR A 244 13.46 -12.72 9.96
CA THR A 244 14.76 -13.38 10.04
C THR A 244 15.46 -13.29 8.68
N PRO A 245 16.77 -13.60 8.57
CA PRO A 245 17.45 -13.56 7.28
C PRO A 245 16.82 -14.48 6.22
N GLU A 246 16.22 -15.59 6.63
CA GLU A 246 15.61 -16.59 5.75
C GLU A 246 14.11 -16.37 5.55
N ARG A 247 13.41 -15.75 6.50
CA ARG A 247 11.95 -15.79 6.54
C ARG A 247 11.34 -14.49 7.07
N TRP A 248 10.31 -14.03 6.37
CA TRP A 248 9.40 -13.00 6.82
C TRP A 248 8.08 -13.65 7.23
N ARG A 249 7.66 -13.49 8.49
CA ARG A 249 6.35 -13.91 9.00
C ARG A 249 5.50 -12.69 9.32
N THR A 250 4.24 -12.73 8.91
CA THR A 250 3.23 -11.71 9.19
C THR A 250 2.02 -12.33 9.87
N ASP A 251 1.69 -11.83 11.06
CA ASP A 251 0.51 -12.20 11.83
C ASP A 251 -0.53 -11.06 11.78
N PHE A 252 -1.74 -11.40 11.37
CA PHE A 252 -2.89 -10.49 11.42
C PHE A 252 -3.55 -10.59 12.80
N ARG A 253 -3.32 -9.58 13.64
CA ARG A 253 -3.79 -9.51 15.01
C ARG A 253 -5.11 -8.75 15.05
N VAL A 254 -6.21 -9.43 15.34
CA VAL A 254 -7.56 -8.84 15.33
C VAL A 254 -8.12 -8.73 16.74
N VAL A 255 -8.90 -7.68 16.99
CA VAL A 255 -9.60 -7.46 18.25
C VAL A 255 -11.08 -7.82 18.13
N SER A 256 -11.67 -8.30 19.23
CA SER A 256 -13.08 -8.72 19.23
C SER A 256 -14.08 -7.57 19.07
N THR A 257 -13.70 -6.35 19.47
CA THR A 257 -14.50 -5.12 19.31
C THR A 257 -13.62 -3.88 19.52
N VAL A 258 -13.98 -2.78 18.88
CA VAL A 258 -13.45 -1.42 19.09
C VAL A 258 -14.50 -0.47 19.65
N GLU A 259 -15.73 -0.93 19.77
CA GLU A 259 -16.86 -0.16 20.29
C GLU A 259 -16.94 -0.21 21.83
N GLU A 260 -16.26 -1.19 22.44
CA GLU A 260 -16.15 -1.34 23.89
C GLU A 260 -14.71 -1.12 24.41
N SER A 261 -14.60 -0.69 25.66
CA SER A 261 -13.30 -0.47 26.33
C SER A 261 -12.49 -1.74 26.62
N ARG A 262 -13.09 -2.93 26.45
CA ARG A 262 -12.45 -4.23 26.69
C ARG A 262 -12.67 -5.13 25.48
N ALA A 263 -11.58 -5.62 24.91
CA ALA A 263 -11.59 -6.55 23.81
C ALA A 263 -10.55 -7.65 24.03
N SER A 264 -10.77 -8.84 23.47
CA SER A 264 -9.71 -9.83 23.30
C SER A 264 -8.88 -9.50 22.05
N ILE A 265 -7.71 -10.10 21.94
CA ILE A 265 -6.86 -9.99 20.74
C ILE A 265 -6.27 -11.34 20.38
N ASP A 266 -6.47 -11.75 19.13
CA ASP A 266 -6.10 -13.08 18.64
C ASP A 266 -5.31 -12.98 17.32
N THR A 267 -4.49 -13.99 17.01
CA THR A 267 -3.92 -14.13 15.66
C THR A 267 -4.98 -14.77 14.79
N LEU A 268 -5.56 -14.02 13.86
CA LEU A 268 -6.56 -14.55 12.94
C LEU A 268 -5.93 -15.46 11.89
N ALA A 269 -4.83 -14.98 11.29
CA ALA A 269 -4.08 -15.70 10.28
C ALA A 269 -2.61 -15.31 10.32
N SER A 270 -1.75 -16.26 9.94
CA SER A 270 -0.31 -16.05 9.79
C SER A 270 0.12 -16.42 8.39
N PHE A 271 1.00 -15.62 7.81
CA PHE A 271 1.59 -15.84 6.48
C PHE A 271 3.11 -15.77 6.57
N ALA A 272 3.79 -16.49 5.68
CA ALA A 272 5.23 -16.42 5.54
C ALA A 272 5.68 -16.27 4.10
N VAL A 273 6.79 -15.56 3.92
CA VAL A 273 7.56 -15.44 2.68
C VAL A 273 8.98 -15.85 3.00
N GLU A 274 9.58 -16.70 2.15
CA GLU A 274 10.98 -17.08 2.28
C GLU A 274 11.84 -16.13 1.46
N ALA A 275 13.05 -15.80 1.94
CA ALA A 275 13.94 -14.85 1.27
C ALA A 275 14.27 -15.29 -0.16
N GLY A 276 14.11 -14.38 -1.12
CA GLY A 276 14.32 -14.66 -2.55
C GLY A 276 13.22 -15.50 -3.22
N ALA A 277 12.16 -15.85 -2.49
CA ALA A 277 11.01 -16.60 -3.00
C ALA A 277 9.71 -15.83 -2.68
N PRO A 278 9.42 -14.72 -3.40
CA PRO A 278 8.24 -13.91 -3.15
C PRO A 278 6.96 -14.73 -3.38
N GLY A 279 5.91 -14.38 -2.63
CA GLY A 279 4.63 -15.09 -2.62
C GLY A 279 4.30 -15.63 -1.23
N ALA A 280 3.21 -15.14 -0.65
CA ALA A 280 2.85 -15.47 0.71
C ALA A 280 2.22 -16.87 0.81
N ARG A 281 2.68 -17.66 1.79
CA ARG A 281 2.05 -18.92 2.16
C ARG A 281 1.40 -18.80 3.53
N ARG A 282 0.14 -19.21 3.63
CA ARG A 282 -0.52 -19.34 4.93
C ARG A 282 0.20 -20.43 5.73
N ILE A 283 0.45 -20.15 7.00
CA ILE A 283 1.05 -21.09 7.94
C ILE A 283 0.08 -21.35 9.09
N SER A 284 0.00 -22.60 9.55
CA SER A 284 -0.66 -22.94 10.81
C SER A 284 0.34 -22.74 11.95
N GLU A 285 -0.12 -22.17 13.06
CA GLU A 285 0.61 -22.24 14.33
C GLU A 285 0.66 -23.67 14.89
#